data_AF-H0HWZ8-F1
#
_entry.id   AF-H0HWZ8-F1
#
_cell.length_a   1.000
_cell.length_b   1.000
_cell.length_c   1.000
_cell.angle_alpha   90.00
_cell.angle_beta   90.00
_cell.angle_gamma   90.00
#
_symmetry.space_group_name_H-M   'P 1'
#
loop_
_entity.id
_entity.type
_entity.pdbx_description
1 polymer ?
#
loop_
_entity_poly.entity_id
_entity_poly.type
_entity_poly.pdbx_seq_one_letter_code
_entity_poly.pdbx_strand_id
1 'polypeptide(L)'
;MATAWLIYLARITGETELQLGWTPASDESQAGCKAVEVLIASVVPMEIAIDLAHDFEEVRKVVAAEFARLTEHGSFARDLIARSPTLRGVEALRSHHPWPIGITITTGSCSVAGDLKTSHRAGLALCGDLLTFEVCALDGSFRWHFDASRLAPKQIDRMAQNLQTLLHGVMADAGQPVGRIDILPADERTYLLEQLNRTAAPYPSERCIHELFEAQVRQAPEAEAVVCEDERLSYGELNARANRLAHHLIALGVRPDQPVAICLERSLAMVVGVLAILKAGGAYLPLDPAYPSARLRQIVDDAEPQLLLADAGGRAALGAEALADVSVVDLDTASAAWAERSPSDPEPRTLGLTSRHLAYVIYTSGSTGTPKGVEMSHGSLVNSLSSSPGVGARKRRTLQFATLNFDVSSQELFICWKDGGLLVLVREETRRDFSDLLEFVKGKAIERLFLPFVALNHFAEVWGAQQVLLPSLSEIYTAGEQLQATPLLRAFFEAHPKARLINQYGSTEVNIIAEHRLAADPSCWPQLPPIGRPIANTRVYLLDSHGAPVPFGAVGELY
;
A
#
# COMPACT_ATOMS: atom_id res chain seq x y z
N MET A 1 -3.05 36.75 4.98
CA MET A 1 -1.88 35.92 4.63
C MET A 1 -1.52 34.91 5.69
N ALA A 2 -1.12 35.30 6.92
CA ALA A 2 -0.81 34.34 7.98
C ALA A 2 -1.93 33.31 8.25
N THR A 3 -3.19 33.77 8.31
CA THR A 3 -4.37 32.90 8.42
C THR A 3 -4.47 31.90 7.27
N ALA A 4 -4.30 32.35 6.02
CA ALA A 4 -4.37 31.48 4.84
C ALA A 4 -3.25 30.44 4.83
N TRP A 5 -2.04 30.81 5.29
CA TRP A 5 -0.98 29.84 5.52
C TRP A 5 -1.41 28.82 6.57
N LEU A 6 -1.81 29.22 7.78
CA LEU A 6 -2.22 28.25 8.81
C LEU A 6 -3.35 27.31 8.37
N ILE A 7 -4.31 27.80 7.58
CA ILE A 7 -5.31 26.96 6.92
C ILE A 7 -4.67 25.96 5.95
N TYR A 8 -3.82 26.44 5.02
CA TYR A 8 -3.11 25.57 4.08
C TYR A 8 -2.28 24.50 4.80
N LEU A 9 -1.62 24.86 5.90
CA LEU A 9 -0.82 23.99 6.75
C LEU A 9 -1.65 22.87 7.37
N ALA A 10 -2.79 23.22 7.94
CA ALA A 10 -3.74 22.26 8.48
C ALA A 10 -4.27 21.31 7.38
N ARG A 11 -4.55 21.84 6.18
CA ARG A 11 -5.02 21.05 5.04
C ARG A 11 -3.99 20.05 4.52
N ILE A 12 -2.71 20.42 4.42
CA ILE A 12 -1.67 19.54 3.86
C ILE A 12 -1.12 18.51 4.86
N THR A 13 -1.25 18.79 6.16
CA THR A 13 -0.81 17.87 7.22
C THR A 13 -1.95 16.96 7.68
N GLY A 14 -3.21 17.38 7.51
CA GLY A 14 -4.36 16.73 8.11
C GLY A 14 -4.53 17.07 9.60
N GLU A 15 -3.62 17.86 10.18
CA GLU A 15 -3.61 18.23 11.58
C GLU A 15 -4.35 19.56 11.78
N THR A 16 -5.31 19.58 12.70
CA THR A 16 -6.02 20.83 13.07
C THR A 16 -5.34 21.57 14.20
N GLU A 17 -4.52 20.88 15.01
CA GLU A 17 -3.70 21.47 16.06
C GLU A 17 -2.26 21.63 15.55
N LEU A 18 -1.82 22.87 15.39
CA LEU A 18 -0.51 23.20 14.84
C LEU A 18 0.39 23.76 15.92
N GLN A 19 1.63 23.29 15.96
CA GLN A 19 2.67 23.82 16.81
C GLN A 19 3.83 24.35 15.97
N LEU A 20 4.15 25.64 16.12
CA LEU A 20 5.04 26.38 15.23
C LEU A 20 5.93 27.36 16.00
N GLY A 21 7.06 27.74 15.40
CA GLY A 21 7.90 28.81 15.92
C GLY A 21 7.35 30.17 15.49
N TRP A 22 7.28 31.13 16.40
CA TRP A 22 6.91 32.50 16.09
C TRP A 22 7.98 33.49 16.53
N THR A 23 8.23 34.51 15.71
CA THR A 23 9.08 35.65 16.09
C THR A 23 8.35 36.97 15.85
N PRO A 24 8.44 37.92 16.81
CA PRO A 24 7.91 39.26 16.62
C PRO A 24 8.71 40.04 15.56
N ALA A 25 8.07 41.03 14.95
CA ALA A 25 8.75 42.01 14.10
C ALA A 25 9.91 42.65 14.89
N SER A 26 11.12 42.62 14.33
CA SER A 26 12.22 43.41 14.88
C SER A 26 11.91 44.89 14.62
N ASP A 27 11.58 45.62 15.68
CA ASP A 27 11.36 47.06 15.63
C ASP A 27 12.69 47.75 15.23
N GLU A 28 12.84 48.13 13.96
CA GLU A 28 14.00 48.91 13.47
C GLU A 28 14.09 50.31 14.14
N SER A 29 13.07 50.69 14.92
CA SER A 29 13.01 51.92 15.71
C SER A 29 13.93 51.93 16.94
N GLN A 30 14.53 50.80 17.34
CA GLN A 30 15.49 50.73 18.46
C GLN A 30 16.97 50.69 18.02
N ALA A 31 17.36 51.53 17.06
CA ALA A 31 18.76 51.71 16.62
C ALA A 31 19.71 52.30 17.71
N GLY A 32 19.33 52.28 18.98
CA GLY A 32 20.14 52.74 20.12
C GLY A 32 20.62 51.65 21.08
N CYS A 33 20.17 50.41 20.95
CA CYS A 33 20.55 49.33 21.87
C CYS A 33 21.86 48.64 21.44
N LYS A 34 22.79 48.52 22.39
CA LYS A 34 24.15 47.98 22.23
C LYS A 34 24.13 46.62 21.53
N ALA A 35 25.17 46.36 20.74
CA ALA A 35 25.46 45.13 19.96
C ALA A 35 25.40 43.77 20.72
N VAL A 36 25.01 43.77 22.00
CA VAL A 36 24.90 42.60 22.88
C VAL A 36 23.46 42.04 22.93
N GLU A 37 22.45 42.78 22.48
CA GLU A 37 21.04 42.31 22.43
C GLU A 37 20.67 41.54 21.16
N VAL A 38 21.54 41.57 20.13
CA VAL A 38 21.34 40.91 18.83
C VAL A 38 21.45 39.37 18.90
N LEU A 39 21.90 38.82 20.03
CA LEU A 39 22.26 37.39 20.16
C LEU A 39 21.17 36.50 20.77
N ILE A 40 19.96 37.02 21.05
CA ILE A 40 18.86 36.22 21.60
C ILE A 40 17.60 36.48 20.78
N ALA A 41 17.42 35.73 19.71
CA ALA A 41 16.12 35.69 19.03
C ALA A 41 15.12 34.99 19.92
N SER A 42 14.09 35.71 20.36
CA SER A 42 13.00 35.15 21.16
C SER A 42 12.03 34.44 20.22
N VAL A 43 12.37 33.21 19.80
CA VAL A 43 11.39 32.32 19.16
C VAL A 43 10.45 31.86 20.26
N VAL A 44 9.17 32.19 20.13
CA VAL A 44 8.11 31.78 21.05
C VAL A 44 7.35 30.60 20.43
N PRO A 45 7.03 29.55 21.19
CA PRO A 45 6.16 28.49 20.72
C PRO A 45 4.74 29.02 20.50
N MET A 46 4.20 28.80 19.30
CA MET A 46 2.82 29.07 18.94
C MET A 46 2.06 27.75 18.86
N GLU A 47 0.95 27.65 19.60
CA GLU A 47 0.02 26.54 19.53
C GLU A 47 -1.33 27.08 19.07
N ILE A 48 -1.84 26.57 17.95
CA ILE A 48 -3.09 27.07 17.38
C ILE A 48 -3.94 25.94 16.80
N ALA A 49 -5.23 25.97 17.12
CA ALA A 49 -6.24 25.09 16.54
C ALA A 49 -6.94 25.78 15.35
N ILE A 50 -6.95 25.12 14.21
CA ILE A 50 -7.64 25.54 12.98
C ILE A 50 -8.82 24.61 12.74
N ASP A 51 -10.02 25.10 12.99
CA ASP A 51 -11.24 24.38 12.66
C ASP A 51 -11.59 24.59 11.18
N LEU A 52 -11.52 23.51 10.40
CA LEU A 52 -11.77 23.52 8.96
C LEU A 52 -13.26 23.67 8.61
N ALA A 53 -14.17 23.53 9.58
CA ALA A 53 -15.60 23.77 9.37
C ALA A 53 -15.97 25.25 9.40
N HIS A 54 -15.13 26.10 10.01
CA HIS A 54 -15.34 27.54 10.06
C HIS A 54 -15.06 28.23 8.72
N ASP A 55 -15.63 29.43 8.56
CA ASP A 55 -15.31 30.32 7.47
C ASP A 55 -13.96 31.03 7.68
N PHE A 56 -13.47 31.73 6.66
CA PHE A 56 -12.14 32.37 6.72
C PHE A 56 -12.06 33.45 7.80
N GLU A 57 -13.15 34.20 8.04
CA GLU A 57 -13.18 35.31 8.97
C GLU A 57 -13.18 34.82 10.43
N GLU A 58 -13.89 33.73 10.70
CA GLU A 58 -13.85 33.03 11.99
C GLU A 58 -12.44 32.54 12.32
N VAL A 59 -11.77 31.84 11.38
CA VAL A 59 -10.38 31.39 11.58
C VAL A 59 -9.43 32.60 11.72
N ARG A 60 -9.65 33.68 10.97
CA ARG A 60 -8.84 34.90 11.08
C ARG A 60 -8.91 35.51 12.47
N LYS A 61 -10.07 35.50 13.13
CA LYS A 61 -10.23 36.00 14.51
C LYS A 61 -9.44 35.17 15.51
N VAL A 62 -9.48 33.84 15.38
CA VAL A 62 -8.68 32.92 16.22
C VAL A 62 -7.19 33.20 16.06
N VAL A 63 -6.71 33.28 14.82
CA VAL A 63 -5.30 33.58 14.49
C VAL A 63 -4.88 34.94 15.03
N ALA A 64 -5.73 35.96 14.91
CA ALA A 64 -5.43 37.30 15.42
C ALA A 64 -5.35 37.34 16.95
N ALA A 65 -6.23 36.63 17.66
CA ALA A 65 -6.19 36.53 19.12
C ALA A 65 -4.91 35.84 19.60
N GLU A 66 -4.48 34.79 18.91
CA GLU A 66 -3.24 34.08 19.24
C GLU A 66 -2.00 34.96 19.01
N PHE A 67 -1.92 35.69 17.89
CA PHE A 67 -0.81 36.64 17.70
C PHE A 67 -0.79 37.77 18.73
N ALA A 68 -1.95 38.27 19.16
CA ALA A 68 -2.03 39.25 20.24
C ALA A 68 -1.45 38.69 21.54
N ARG A 69 -1.84 37.45 21.92
CA ARG A 69 -1.33 36.73 23.10
C ARG A 69 0.19 36.51 23.02
N LEU A 70 0.70 36.07 21.87
CA LEU A 70 2.14 35.86 21.67
C LEU A 70 2.93 37.17 21.76
N THR A 71 2.36 38.27 21.28
CA THR A 71 3.00 39.59 21.35
C THR A 71 3.19 40.06 22.79
N GLU A 72 2.26 39.78 23.70
CA GLU A 72 2.41 40.05 25.14
C GLU A 72 3.60 39.32 25.77
N HIS A 73 4.01 38.20 25.16
CA HIS A 73 5.12 37.36 25.63
C HIS A 73 6.36 37.40 24.73
N GLY A 74 6.37 38.25 23.69
CA GLY A 74 7.45 38.32 22.70
C GLY A 74 8.79 38.80 23.27
N SER A 75 8.80 39.43 24.44
CA SER A 75 10.02 39.81 25.16
C SER A 75 10.48 38.77 26.19
N PHE A 76 9.73 37.67 26.42
CA PHE A 76 9.93 36.78 27.57
C PHE A 76 11.37 36.28 27.71
N ALA A 77 11.98 35.77 26.65
CA ALA A 77 13.35 35.26 26.71
C ALA A 77 14.38 36.39 26.96
N ARG A 78 14.17 37.58 26.38
CA ARG A 78 14.98 38.77 26.68
C ARG A 78 14.84 39.20 28.14
N ASP A 79 13.60 39.28 28.63
CA ASP A 79 13.29 39.70 30.00
C ASP A 79 13.84 38.71 31.03
N LEU A 80 13.75 37.41 30.76
CA LEU A 80 14.30 36.35 31.60
C LEU A 80 15.82 36.46 31.70
N ILE A 81 16.51 36.66 30.58
CA ILE A 81 17.97 36.82 30.55
C ILE A 81 18.41 38.16 31.16
N ALA A 82 17.63 39.23 30.98
CA ALA A 82 17.88 40.52 31.63
C ALA A 82 17.75 40.42 33.16
N ARG A 83 16.75 39.69 33.66
CA ARG A 83 16.52 39.45 35.10
C ARG A 83 17.49 38.45 35.71
N SER A 84 18.05 37.54 34.92
CA SER A 84 18.98 36.50 35.40
C SER A 84 20.14 36.29 34.42
N PRO A 85 21.16 37.18 34.44
CA PRO A 85 22.28 37.12 33.49
C PRO A 85 23.10 35.83 33.53
N THR A 86 23.05 35.07 34.63
CA THR A 86 23.68 33.75 34.77
C THR A 86 23.08 32.71 33.81
N LEU A 87 21.82 32.87 33.42
CA LEU A 87 21.15 32.02 32.43
C LEU A 87 21.75 32.16 31.03
N ARG A 88 22.52 33.24 30.77
CA ARG A 88 23.34 33.34 29.55
C ARG A 88 24.34 32.20 29.44
N GLY A 89 24.69 31.51 30.52
CA GLY A 89 25.59 30.37 30.53
C GLY A 89 24.97 29.06 30.03
N VAL A 90 23.64 28.94 30.08
CA VAL A 90 22.92 27.69 29.82
C VAL A 90 22.83 27.43 28.33
N GLU A 91 23.43 26.34 27.86
CA GLU A 91 23.46 25.96 26.46
C GLU A 91 22.05 25.72 25.90
N ALA A 92 21.16 25.09 26.67
CA ALA A 92 19.75 24.86 26.28
C ALA A 92 18.92 26.15 26.05
N LEU A 93 19.31 27.28 26.67
CA LEU A 93 18.67 28.59 26.45
C LEU A 93 19.35 29.37 25.29
N ARG A 94 20.45 28.85 24.76
CA ARG A 94 21.22 29.41 23.63
C ARG A 94 21.12 28.55 22.36
N SER A 95 20.80 27.26 22.51
CA SER A 95 20.56 26.34 21.42
C SER A 95 19.27 26.74 20.73
N HIS A 96 19.38 27.50 19.64
CA HIS A 96 18.34 27.70 18.64
C HIS A 96 18.08 26.39 17.92
N HIS A 97 17.47 25.40 18.56
CA HIS A 97 17.18 24.12 17.90
C HIS A 97 15.72 23.74 18.15
N PRO A 98 14.92 23.65 17.07
CA PRO A 98 13.86 24.64 16.91
C PRO A 98 12.54 23.97 16.48
N TRP A 99 11.50 24.80 16.37
CA TRP A 99 10.33 24.42 15.62
C TRP A 99 10.75 24.12 14.18
N PRO A 100 10.35 22.99 13.57
CA PRO A 100 10.70 22.72 12.17
C PRO A 100 10.14 23.80 11.24
N ILE A 101 8.93 24.29 11.55
CA ILE A 101 8.23 25.30 10.76
C ILE A 101 7.99 26.53 11.64
N GLY A 102 8.24 27.71 11.07
CA GLY A 102 8.05 28.99 11.75
C GLY A 102 7.31 30.04 10.92
N ILE A 103 6.78 31.04 11.61
CA ILE A 103 6.15 32.24 11.03
C ILE A 103 6.82 33.49 11.61
N THR A 104 7.20 34.40 10.71
CA THR A 104 7.74 35.72 11.06
C THR A 104 6.80 36.79 10.51
N ILE A 105 6.40 37.74 11.35
CA ILE A 105 5.61 38.90 10.91
C ILE A 105 6.52 40.12 10.88
N THR A 106 6.58 40.83 9.76
CA THR A 106 7.41 42.04 9.59
C THR A 106 6.57 43.25 9.20
N THR A 107 7.14 44.45 9.36
CA THR A 107 6.52 45.73 8.95
C THR A 107 7.13 46.30 7.67
N GLY A 108 8.24 45.73 7.17
CA GLY A 108 8.85 46.11 5.89
C GLY A 108 8.32 45.26 4.73
N SER A 109 8.09 45.89 3.56
CA SER A 109 7.65 45.18 2.35
C SER A 109 8.67 44.11 1.92
N CYS A 110 8.18 42.93 1.56
CA CYS A 110 9.03 41.81 1.11
C CYS A 110 9.48 41.93 -0.37
N SER A 111 9.26 43.07 -1.04
CA SER A 111 9.44 43.25 -2.50
C SER A 111 10.85 42.94 -3.05
N VAL A 112 10.90 42.45 -4.29
CA VAL A 112 12.11 41.96 -5.00
C VAL A 112 13.05 43.08 -5.47
N ALA A 113 12.59 44.35 -5.49
CA ALA A 113 13.32 45.46 -6.11
C ALA A 113 14.61 45.90 -5.35
N GLY A 114 14.96 45.24 -4.24
CA GLY A 114 16.11 45.61 -3.40
C GLY A 114 17.27 44.63 -3.33
N ASP A 115 17.13 43.33 -3.60
CA ASP A 115 18.19 42.36 -3.24
C ASP A 115 18.23 41.15 -4.19
N LEU A 116 18.85 41.34 -5.36
CA LEU A 116 19.44 40.26 -6.18
C LEU A 116 20.92 40.03 -5.83
N LYS A 117 21.35 40.51 -4.66
CA LYS A 117 22.57 39.99 -4.04
C LYS A 117 22.17 38.76 -3.25
N THR A 118 22.93 37.69 -3.41
CA THR A 118 23.14 36.65 -2.40
C THR A 118 23.50 37.33 -1.08
N SER A 119 22.51 37.87 -0.39
CA SER A 119 22.68 38.47 0.91
C SER A 119 22.61 37.31 1.89
N HIS A 120 23.78 36.80 2.23
CA HIS A 120 24.02 36.46 3.61
C HIS A 120 23.73 37.73 4.45
N ARG A 121 22.46 38.04 4.73
CA ARG A 121 22.11 38.86 5.89
C ARG A 121 22.49 38.03 7.10
N ALA A 122 23.77 38.08 7.45
CA ALA A 122 24.26 37.56 8.71
C ALA A 122 23.46 38.26 9.83
N GLY A 123 22.51 37.56 10.44
CA GLY A 123 21.87 38.01 11.68
C GLY A 123 20.34 37.93 11.79
N LEU A 124 19.57 37.57 10.75
CA LEU A 124 18.15 37.24 10.96
C LEU A 124 18.06 35.82 11.50
N ALA A 125 17.91 35.69 12.81
CA ALA A 125 17.60 34.42 13.44
C ALA A 125 16.20 33.96 13.01
N LEU A 126 16.15 32.96 12.14
CA LEU A 126 14.91 32.36 11.66
C LEU A 126 14.23 31.58 12.79
N CYS A 127 12.89 31.59 12.80
CA CYS A 127 12.11 30.88 13.81
C CYS A 127 11.88 29.40 13.48
N GLY A 128 12.04 28.99 12.22
CA GLY A 128 12.03 27.59 11.79
C GLY A 128 13.34 27.14 11.15
N ASP A 129 13.77 25.89 11.40
CA ASP A 129 14.96 25.31 10.75
C ASP A 129 14.73 24.78 9.33
N LEU A 130 13.53 24.27 9.06
CA LEU A 130 13.19 23.67 7.78
C LEU A 130 12.54 24.71 6.88
N LEU A 131 11.57 25.45 7.44
CA LEU A 131 10.76 26.41 6.72
C LEU A 131 10.35 27.57 7.63
N THR A 132 10.57 28.80 7.19
CA THR A 132 10.01 30.01 7.82
C THR A 132 9.20 30.77 6.77
N PHE A 133 7.92 31.00 7.07
CA PHE A 133 7.05 31.88 6.29
C PHE A 133 7.11 33.30 6.86
N GLU A 134 7.78 34.19 6.14
CA GLU A 134 7.86 35.61 6.49
C GLU A 134 6.72 36.36 5.77
N VAL A 135 5.96 37.17 6.51
CA VAL A 135 4.84 37.95 5.97
C VAL A 135 4.88 39.38 6.46
N CYS A 136 4.73 40.32 5.53
CA CYS A 136 4.58 41.74 5.83
C CYS A 136 3.14 42.03 6.26
N ALA A 137 2.98 42.60 7.46
CA ALA A 137 1.68 42.96 8.04
C ALA A 137 1.00 44.12 7.28
N LEU A 138 1.75 44.96 6.57
CA LEU A 138 1.22 46.17 5.94
C LEU A 138 0.64 45.92 4.55
N ASP A 139 1.34 45.15 3.71
CA ASP A 139 0.97 44.95 2.29
C ASP A 139 0.64 43.49 1.95
N GLY A 140 0.79 42.56 2.91
CA GLY A 140 0.53 41.14 2.69
C GLY A 140 1.53 40.46 1.74
N SER A 141 2.64 41.13 1.39
CA SER A 141 3.74 40.45 0.70
C SER A 141 4.37 39.39 1.61
N PHE A 142 4.90 38.31 1.02
CA PHE A 142 5.48 37.21 1.78
C PHE A 142 6.74 36.67 1.11
N ARG A 143 7.55 35.95 1.91
CA ARG A 143 8.78 35.28 1.49
C ARG A 143 8.93 33.96 2.24
N TRP A 144 9.52 32.97 1.56
CA TRP A 144 9.90 31.70 2.17
C TRP A 144 11.40 31.68 2.45
N HIS A 145 11.77 31.30 3.66
CA HIS A 145 13.14 30.87 3.98
C HIS A 145 13.11 29.38 4.24
N PHE A 146 13.97 28.61 3.60
CA PHE A 146 13.93 27.15 3.72
C PHE A 146 15.31 26.53 3.56
N ASP A 147 15.49 25.36 4.15
CA ASP A 147 16.68 24.54 3.98
C ASP A 147 16.63 23.83 2.62
N ALA A 148 17.38 24.34 1.65
CA ALA A 148 17.44 23.79 0.28
C ALA A 148 18.06 22.37 0.21
N SER A 149 18.70 21.88 1.27
CA SER A 149 19.17 20.49 1.36
C SER A 149 18.05 19.51 1.72
N ARG A 150 16.97 20.02 2.32
CA ARG A 150 15.81 19.24 2.78
C ARG A 150 14.55 19.49 1.94
N LEU A 151 14.40 20.69 1.38
CA LEU A 151 13.26 21.10 0.54
C LEU A 151 13.76 21.59 -0.83
N ALA A 152 13.24 21.00 -1.90
CA ALA A 152 13.53 21.45 -3.25
C ALA A 152 12.79 22.77 -3.53
N PRO A 153 13.39 23.75 -4.24
CA PRO A 153 12.71 25.00 -4.60
C PRO A 153 11.36 24.81 -5.30
N LYS A 154 11.24 23.78 -6.14
CA LYS A 154 9.97 23.42 -6.81
C LYS A 154 8.84 23.07 -5.84
N GLN A 155 9.15 22.53 -4.65
CA GLN A 155 8.14 22.26 -3.63
C GLN A 155 7.62 23.58 -3.03
N ILE A 156 8.51 24.54 -2.79
CA ILE A 156 8.16 25.88 -2.30
C ILE A 156 7.31 26.64 -3.32
N ASP A 157 7.67 26.56 -4.61
CA ASP A 157 6.88 27.17 -5.69
C ASP A 157 5.44 26.62 -5.72
N ARG A 158 5.27 25.30 -5.56
CA ARG A 158 3.95 24.66 -5.46
C ARG A 158 3.19 25.12 -4.22
N MET A 159 3.83 25.18 -3.06
CA MET A 159 3.20 25.70 -1.83
C MET A 159 2.71 27.14 -2.02
N ALA A 160 3.48 27.98 -2.72
CA ALA A 160 3.06 29.34 -3.04
C ALA A 160 1.84 29.38 -3.99
N GLN A 161 1.83 28.53 -5.03
CA GLN A 161 0.69 28.43 -5.96
C GLN A 161 -0.58 27.91 -5.27
N ASN A 162 -0.44 26.95 -4.36
CA ASN A 162 -1.55 26.39 -3.59
C ASN A 162 -2.13 27.44 -2.64
N LEU A 163 -1.26 28.20 -1.96
CA LEU A 163 -1.68 29.31 -1.10
C LEU A 163 -2.40 30.41 -1.90
N GLN A 164 -1.93 30.74 -3.10
CA GLN A 164 -2.61 31.68 -4.00
C GLN A 164 -3.99 31.17 -4.42
N THR A 165 -4.11 29.88 -4.72
CA THR A 165 -5.39 29.25 -5.09
C THR A 165 -6.38 29.30 -3.93
N LEU A 166 -5.94 28.98 -2.72
CA LEU A 166 -6.74 29.11 -1.49
C LEU A 166 -7.25 30.55 -1.33
N LEU A 167 -6.39 31.56 -1.47
CA LEU A 167 -6.76 32.96 -1.34
C LEU A 167 -7.78 33.40 -2.39
N HIS A 168 -7.62 32.97 -3.65
CA HIS A 168 -8.62 33.21 -4.69
C HIS A 168 -9.96 32.56 -4.35
N GLY A 169 -9.96 31.35 -3.79
CA GLY A 169 -11.16 30.67 -3.32
C GLY A 169 -11.87 31.44 -2.21
N VAL A 170 -11.14 31.92 -1.20
CA VAL A 170 -11.68 32.78 -0.13
C VAL A 170 -12.29 34.08 -0.70
N MET A 171 -11.66 34.68 -1.71
CA MET A 171 -12.19 35.88 -2.35
C MET A 171 -13.47 35.62 -3.16
N ALA A 172 -13.65 34.40 -3.67
CA ALA A 172 -14.82 34.02 -4.43
C ALA A 172 -16.04 33.74 -3.53
N ASP A 173 -15.83 33.07 -2.39
CA ASP A 173 -16.86 32.83 -1.39
C ASP A 173 -16.25 32.82 0.03
N ALA A 174 -16.37 33.94 0.72
CA ALA A 174 -15.82 34.10 2.07
C ALA A 174 -16.61 33.34 3.15
N GLY A 175 -17.84 32.90 2.86
CA GLY A 175 -18.69 32.14 3.80
C GLY A 175 -18.54 30.63 3.68
N GLN A 176 -17.76 30.15 2.70
CA GLN A 176 -17.49 28.74 2.54
C GLN A 176 -16.58 28.23 3.68
N PRO A 177 -16.86 27.05 4.27
CA PRO A 177 -15.94 26.40 5.19
C PRO A 177 -14.54 26.25 4.57
N VAL A 178 -13.49 26.65 5.30
CA VAL A 178 -12.11 26.68 4.77
C VAL A 178 -11.58 25.29 4.41
N GLY A 179 -12.14 24.24 5.01
CA GLY A 179 -11.92 22.84 4.66
C GLY A 179 -12.41 22.43 3.27
N ARG A 180 -13.30 23.21 2.66
CA ARG A 180 -13.91 22.93 1.35
C ARG A 180 -13.39 23.80 0.22
N ILE A 181 -12.60 24.82 0.54
CA ILE A 181 -11.98 25.69 -0.47
C ILE A 181 -10.93 24.87 -1.22
N ASP A 182 -10.92 24.96 -2.56
CA ASP A 182 -9.92 24.31 -3.39
C ASP A 182 -8.55 24.96 -3.17
N ILE A 183 -7.54 24.14 -2.96
CA ILE A 183 -6.16 24.57 -2.75
C ILE A 183 -5.26 24.17 -3.92
N LEU A 184 -5.78 23.44 -4.90
CA LEU A 184 -5.00 22.96 -6.02
C LEU A 184 -5.17 23.85 -7.26
N PRO A 185 -4.06 24.32 -7.85
CA PRO A 185 -4.05 24.81 -9.22
C PRO A 185 -4.65 23.76 -10.19
N ALA A 186 -5.30 24.23 -11.24
CA ALA A 186 -6.01 23.35 -12.20
C ALA A 186 -5.07 22.33 -12.90
N ASP A 187 -3.82 22.71 -13.15
CA ASP A 187 -2.79 21.85 -13.74
C ASP A 187 -2.31 20.77 -12.76
N GLU A 188 -2.09 21.11 -11.49
CA GLU A 188 -1.78 20.14 -10.44
C GLU A 188 -2.95 19.17 -10.22
N ARG A 189 -4.18 19.67 -10.18
CA ARG A 189 -5.39 18.82 -10.10
C ARG A 189 -5.46 17.83 -11.26
N THR A 190 -5.24 18.30 -12.49
CA THR A 190 -5.20 17.45 -13.69
C THR A 190 -4.07 16.42 -13.61
N TYR A 191 -2.90 16.82 -13.12
CA TYR A 191 -1.76 15.92 -12.92
C TYR A 191 -2.09 14.78 -11.95
N LEU A 192 -2.66 15.10 -10.79
CA LEU A 192 -3.01 14.13 -9.75
C LEU A 192 -4.16 13.21 -10.16
N LEU A 193 -5.25 13.76 -10.68
CA LEU A 193 -6.47 13.00 -10.96
C LEU A 193 -6.38 12.21 -12.27
N GLU A 194 -5.68 12.75 -13.27
CA GLU A 194 -5.60 12.14 -14.59
C GLU A 194 -4.22 11.58 -14.88
N GLN A 195 -3.17 12.42 -14.91
CA GLN A 195 -1.89 12.05 -15.51
C GLN A 195 -1.20 10.90 -14.77
N LEU A 196 -1.20 10.91 -13.43
CA LEU A 196 -0.68 9.81 -12.62
C LEU A 196 -1.49 8.50 -12.77
N ASN A 197 -2.75 8.63 -13.21
CA ASN A 197 -3.73 7.56 -13.31
C ASN A 197 -4.03 7.13 -14.76
N ARG A 198 -3.19 7.53 -15.73
CA ARG A 198 -3.25 7.04 -17.12
C ARG A 198 -2.65 5.65 -17.24
N THR A 199 -3.31 4.67 -16.62
CA THR A 199 -2.84 3.28 -16.52
C THR A 199 -3.57 2.32 -17.45
N ALA A 200 -4.47 2.81 -18.30
CA ALA A 200 -5.24 1.98 -19.21
C ALA A 200 -4.31 1.15 -20.12
N ALA A 201 -4.46 -0.17 -20.10
CA ALA A 201 -3.69 -1.10 -20.91
C ALA A 201 -4.56 -2.28 -21.38
N PRO A 202 -4.37 -2.78 -22.61
CA PRO A 202 -5.09 -3.96 -23.07
C PRO A 202 -4.82 -5.18 -22.19
N TYR A 203 -5.88 -5.91 -21.85
CA TYR A 203 -5.83 -7.17 -21.13
C TYR A 203 -7.03 -8.03 -21.57
N PRO A 204 -7.05 -9.36 -21.33
CA PRO A 204 -8.13 -10.23 -21.77
C PRO A 204 -9.36 -10.10 -20.86
N SER A 205 -10.02 -8.92 -20.88
CA SER A 205 -11.11 -8.53 -19.98
C SER A 205 -12.34 -9.44 -19.99
N GLU A 206 -12.57 -10.14 -21.10
CA GLU A 206 -13.73 -11.02 -21.28
C GLU A 206 -13.47 -12.45 -20.81
N ARG A 207 -12.24 -12.78 -20.39
CA ARG A 207 -11.88 -14.13 -19.98
C ARG A 207 -12.05 -14.35 -18.49
N CYS A 208 -12.45 -15.56 -18.15
CA CYS A 208 -12.32 -16.10 -16.81
C CYS A 208 -10.89 -16.55 -16.54
N ILE A 209 -10.49 -16.55 -15.26
CA ILE A 209 -9.09 -16.81 -14.89
C ILE A 209 -8.61 -18.21 -15.30
N HIS A 210 -9.48 -19.23 -15.22
CA HIS A 210 -9.16 -20.60 -15.62
C HIS A 210 -8.94 -20.73 -17.13
N GLU A 211 -9.52 -19.85 -17.96
CA GLU A 211 -9.28 -19.86 -19.41
C GLU A 211 -7.83 -19.46 -19.77
N LEU A 212 -7.12 -18.75 -18.88
CA LEU A 212 -5.68 -18.50 -19.04
C LEU A 212 -4.88 -19.79 -18.88
N PHE A 213 -5.26 -20.64 -17.91
CA PHE A 213 -4.68 -21.97 -17.73
C PHE A 213 -5.00 -22.87 -18.94
N GLU A 214 -6.25 -22.90 -19.41
CA GLU A 214 -6.64 -23.69 -20.59
C GLU A 214 -5.91 -23.26 -21.87
N ALA A 215 -5.63 -21.96 -22.02
CA ALA A 215 -4.81 -21.46 -23.12
C ALA A 215 -3.42 -22.08 -23.09
N GLN A 216 -2.83 -22.24 -21.90
CA GLN A 216 -1.55 -22.90 -21.72
C GLN A 216 -1.64 -24.42 -21.96
N VAL A 217 -2.73 -25.07 -21.55
CA VAL A 217 -2.99 -26.50 -21.84
C VAL A 217 -2.99 -26.76 -23.34
N ARG A 218 -3.66 -25.90 -24.13
CA ARG A 218 -3.67 -26.03 -25.60
C ARG A 218 -2.30 -25.84 -26.23
N GLN A 219 -1.42 -25.04 -25.62
CA GLN A 219 -0.08 -24.77 -26.14
C GLN A 219 0.93 -25.87 -25.81
N ALA A 220 0.88 -26.42 -24.60
CA ALA A 220 1.86 -27.40 -24.12
C ALA A 220 1.23 -28.40 -23.13
N PRO A 221 0.37 -29.33 -23.60
CA PRO A 221 -0.35 -30.25 -22.71
C PRO A 221 0.60 -31.18 -21.94
N GLU A 222 1.72 -31.58 -22.55
CA GLU A 222 2.69 -32.51 -21.94
C GLU A 222 3.69 -31.83 -20.99
N ALA A 223 3.67 -30.49 -20.87
CA ALA A 223 4.55 -29.79 -19.94
C ALA A 223 4.08 -30.00 -18.49
N GLU A 224 5.00 -30.10 -17.54
CA GLU A 224 4.65 -30.19 -16.10
C GLU A 224 3.99 -28.90 -15.63
N ALA A 225 2.79 -28.99 -15.05
CA ALA A 225 2.02 -27.86 -14.53
C ALA A 225 2.15 -27.71 -13.03
N VAL A 226 2.18 -28.83 -12.30
CA VAL A 226 2.24 -28.87 -10.84
C VAL A 226 3.02 -30.10 -10.36
N VAL A 227 3.76 -29.93 -9.27
CA VAL A 227 4.44 -31.01 -8.54
C VAL A 227 4.16 -30.86 -7.05
N CYS A 228 3.87 -31.99 -6.40
CA CYS A 228 3.77 -32.14 -4.96
C CYS A 228 4.59 -33.35 -4.56
N GLU A 229 5.66 -33.12 -3.80
CA GLU A 229 6.65 -34.16 -3.48
C GLU A 229 7.24 -34.84 -4.73
N ASP A 230 6.89 -36.12 -4.94
CA ASP A 230 7.29 -36.94 -6.09
C ASP A 230 6.19 -37.06 -7.15
N GLU A 231 4.96 -36.66 -6.83
CA GLU A 231 3.83 -36.68 -7.76
C GLU A 231 3.82 -35.44 -8.64
N ARG A 232 3.51 -35.64 -9.92
CA ARG A 232 3.50 -34.58 -10.94
C ARG A 232 2.31 -34.73 -11.84
N LEU A 233 1.78 -33.60 -12.31
CA LEU A 233 0.78 -33.58 -13.36
C LEU A 233 1.23 -32.64 -14.47
N SER A 234 1.09 -33.11 -15.70
CA SER A 234 1.17 -32.26 -16.87
C SER A 234 -0.01 -31.29 -16.93
N TYR A 235 0.08 -30.24 -17.75
CA TYR A 235 -1.05 -29.34 -18.01
C TYR A 235 -2.28 -30.12 -18.50
N GLY A 236 -2.09 -31.08 -19.41
CA GLY A 236 -3.17 -31.92 -19.94
C GLY A 236 -3.80 -32.81 -18.88
N GLU A 237 -2.99 -33.46 -18.04
CA GLU A 237 -3.47 -34.32 -16.96
C GLU A 237 -4.22 -33.54 -15.88
N LEU A 238 -3.65 -32.40 -15.44
CA LEU A 238 -4.29 -31.52 -14.47
C LEU A 238 -5.62 -30.99 -15.01
N ASN A 239 -5.65 -30.55 -16.28
CA ASN A 239 -6.87 -30.08 -16.92
C ASN A 239 -7.94 -31.17 -17.01
N ALA A 240 -7.57 -32.38 -17.46
CA ALA A 240 -8.51 -33.49 -17.57
C ALA A 240 -9.10 -33.88 -16.21
N ARG A 241 -8.30 -33.93 -15.15
CA ARG A 241 -8.79 -34.20 -13.78
C ARG A 241 -9.75 -33.10 -13.29
N ALA A 242 -9.37 -31.84 -13.49
CA ALA A 242 -10.22 -30.69 -13.12
C ALA A 242 -11.53 -30.67 -13.91
N ASN A 243 -11.50 -31.00 -15.21
CA ASN A 243 -12.69 -31.06 -16.06
C ASN A 243 -13.67 -32.14 -15.62
N ARG A 244 -13.17 -33.34 -15.31
CA ARG A 244 -14.02 -34.43 -14.81
C ARG A 244 -14.75 -34.03 -13.54
N LEU A 245 -14.03 -33.43 -12.60
CA LEU A 245 -14.62 -32.91 -11.37
C LEU A 245 -15.57 -31.74 -11.66
N ALA A 246 -15.23 -30.81 -12.55
CA ALA A 246 -16.10 -29.69 -12.93
C ALA A 246 -17.45 -30.17 -13.50
N HIS A 247 -17.45 -31.16 -14.41
CA HIS A 247 -18.68 -31.75 -14.93
C HIS A 247 -19.54 -32.41 -13.84
N HIS A 248 -18.90 -32.95 -12.80
CA HIS A 248 -19.61 -33.46 -11.64
C HIS A 248 -20.21 -32.36 -10.79
N LEU A 249 -19.46 -31.28 -10.51
CA LEU A 249 -19.95 -30.12 -9.78
C LEU A 249 -21.13 -29.43 -10.52
N ILE A 250 -21.05 -29.30 -11.84
CA ILE A 250 -22.17 -28.82 -12.68
C ILE A 250 -23.39 -29.74 -12.51
N ALA A 251 -23.21 -31.06 -12.51
CA ALA A 251 -24.29 -32.01 -12.31
C ALA A 251 -24.89 -31.98 -10.89
N LEU A 252 -24.10 -31.54 -9.89
CA LEU A 252 -24.56 -31.28 -8.52
C LEU A 252 -25.23 -29.89 -8.38
N GLY A 253 -25.23 -29.08 -9.44
CA GLY A 253 -25.99 -27.84 -9.50
C GLY A 253 -25.17 -26.56 -9.32
N VAL A 254 -23.83 -26.62 -9.36
CA VAL A 254 -22.98 -25.42 -9.32
C VAL A 254 -23.32 -24.49 -10.49
N ARG A 255 -23.45 -23.20 -10.18
CA ARG A 255 -23.73 -22.11 -11.11
C ARG A 255 -22.80 -20.92 -10.86
N PRO A 256 -22.68 -19.99 -11.82
CA PRO A 256 -22.00 -18.71 -11.61
C PRO A 256 -22.42 -18.00 -10.32
N ASP A 257 -21.44 -17.34 -9.67
CA ASP A 257 -21.52 -16.64 -8.38
C ASP A 257 -21.82 -17.52 -7.14
N GLN A 258 -21.99 -18.83 -7.29
CA GLN A 258 -22.17 -19.70 -6.13
C GLN A 258 -20.83 -20.02 -5.46
N PRO A 259 -20.68 -19.77 -4.15
CA PRO A 259 -19.52 -20.22 -3.41
C PRO A 259 -19.52 -21.74 -3.27
N VAL A 260 -18.38 -22.35 -3.57
CA VAL A 260 -18.08 -23.76 -3.28
C VAL A 260 -16.95 -23.79 -2.27
N ALA A 261 -17.22 -24.28 -1.08
CA ALA A 261 -16.23 -24.38 -0.02
C ALA A 261 -15.14 -25.40 -0.41
N ILE A 262 -13.89 -25.09 -0.07
CA ILE A 262 -12.76 -25.99 -0.27
C ILE A 262 -11.89 -26.03 0.98
N CYS A 263 -11.91 -27.18 1.66
CA CYS A 263 -11.15 -27.43 2.89
C CYS A 263 -10.25 -28.65 2.67
N LEU A 264 -9.06 -28.40 2.12
CA LEU A 264 -8.05 -29.42 1.85
C LEU A 264 -6.68 -28.99 2.35
N GLU A 265 -5.87 -29.97 2.73
CA GLU A 265 -4.43 -29.83 2.87
C GLU A 265 -3.78 -29.64 1.49
N ARG A 266 -2.55 -29.12 1.49
CA ARG A 266 -1.82 -28.87 0.23
C ARG A 266 -1.54 -30.19 -0.48
N SER A 267 -2.18 -30.38 -1.62
CA SER A 267 -2.09 -31.59 -2.42
C SER A 267 -2.39 -31.28 -3.90
N LEU A 268 -2.14 -32.26 -4.77
CA LEU A 268 -2.62 -32.17 -6.16
C LEU A 268 -4.15 -32.10 -6.22
N ALA A 269 -4.85 -32.74 -5.29
CA ALA A 269 -6.31 -32.69 -5.20
C ALA A 269 -6.83 -31.28 -4.89
N MET A 270 -6.14 -30.52 -4.02
CA MET A 270 -6.46 -29.11 -3.76
C MET A 270 -6.42 -28.27 -5.05
N VAL A 271 -5.36 -28.43 -5.85
CA VAL A 271 -5.17 -27.71 -7.12
C VAL A 271 -6.24 -28.12 -8.15
N VAL A 272 -6.55 -29.41 -8.25
CA VAL A 272 -7.65 -29.93 -9.08
C VAL A 272 -8.99 -29.33 -8.63
N GLY A 273 -9.26 -29.26 -7.32
CA GLY A 273 -10.48 -28.70 -6.75
C GLY A 273 -10.67 -27.23 -7.10
N VAL A 274 -9.63 -26.40 -6.94
CA VAL A 274 -9.67 -24.97 -7.33
C VAL A 274 -10.03 -24.81 -8.80
N LEU A 275 -9.33 -25.51 -9.71
CA LEU A 275 -9.61 -25.42 -11.14
C LEU A 275 -11.01 -25.95 -11.48
N ALA A 276 -11.45 -27.04 -10.84
CA ALA A 276 -12.75 -27.63 -11.09
C ALA A 276 -13.91 -26.72 -10.68
N ILE A 277 -13.80 -26.04 -9.53
CA ILE A 277 -14.79 -25.05 -9.07
C ILE A 277 -14.90 -23.93 -10.10
N LEU A 278 -13.78 -23.34 -10.49
CA LEU A 278 -13.75 -22.24 -11.46
C LEU A 278 -14.32 -22.64 -12.82
N LYS A 279 -14.01 -23.86 -13.29
CA LYS A 279 -14.52 -24.42 -14.56
C LYS A 279 -16.01 -24.79 -14.50
N ALA A 280 -16.52 -25.13 -13.32
CA ALA A 280 -17.95 -25.32 -13.09
C ALA A 280 -18.72 -23.99 -13.00
N GLY A 281 -18.00 -22.86 -12.96
CA GLY A 281 -18.54 -21.51 -12.80
C GLY A 281 -18.69 -21.06 -11.35
N GLY A 282 -18.40 -21.92 -10.37
CA GLY A 282 -18.44 -21.53 -8.96
C GLY A 282 -17.26 -20.65 -8.56
N ALA A 283 -17.41 -19.96 -7.43
CA ALA A 283 -16.34 -19.24 -6.76
C ALA A 283 -15.76 -20.11 -5.64
N TYR A 284 -14.44 -20.32 -5.59
CA TYR A 284 -13.89 -21.11 -4.50
C TYR A 284 -13.87 -20.30 -3.20
N LEU A 285 -14.36 -20.90 -2.13
CA LEU A 285 -14.33 -20.37 -0.76
C LEU A 285 -13.34 -21.21 0.05
N PRO A 286 -12.08 -20.78 0.21
CA PRO A 286 -11.08 -21.56 0.89
C PRO A 286 -11.31 -21.56 2.41
N LEU A 287 -11.05 -22.72 3.01
CA LEU A 287 -11.15 -22.97 4.44
C LEU A 287 -9.87 -23.68 4.89
N ASP A 288 -9.07 -23.03 5.75
CA ASP A 288 -7.82 -23.64 6.25
C ASP A 288 -8.10 -24.78 7.24
N PRO A 289 -7.68 -26.03 6.99
CA PRO A 289 -7.79 -27.09 7.99
C PRO A 289 -7.02 -26.77 9.28
N ALA A 290 -6.05 -25.86 9.26
CA ALA A 290 -5.32 -25.42 10.45
C ALA A 290 -6.09 -24.40 11.31
N TYR A 291 -7.22 -23.86 10.83
CA TYR A 291 -8.04 -22.95 11.63
C TYR A 291 -8.83 -23.70 12.72
N PRO A 292 -9.12 -23.03 13.85
CA PRO A 292 -10.04 -23.59 14.83
C PRO A 292 -11.40 -23.89 14.19
N SER A 293 -12.00 -25.04 14.54
CA SER A 293 -13.30 -25.49 13.99
C SER A 293 -14.41 -24.44 14.14
N ALA A 294 -14.42 -23.70 15.24
CA ALA A 294 -15.37 -22.60 15.48
C ALA A 294 -15.25 -21.49 14.41
N ARG A 295 -14.03 -21.15 13.97
CA ARG A 295 -13.81 -20.16 12.92
C ARG A 295 -14.26 -20.70 11.57
N LEU A 296 -13.97 -21.96 11.27
CA LEU A 296 -14.42 -22.59 10.03
C LEU A 296 -15.94 -22.62 9.94
N ARG A 297 -16.61 -22.96 11.04
CA ARG A 297 -18.06 -22.93 11.14
C ARG A 297 -18.64 -21.53 10.93
N GLN A 298 -18.08 -20.52 11.58
CA GLN A 298 -18.51 -19.13 11.37
C GLN A 298 -18.49 -18.73 9.88
N ILE A 299 -17.46 -19.16 9.14
CA ILE A 299 -17.37 -18.88 7.70
C ILE A 299 -18.42 -19.68 6.91
N VAL A 300 -18.61 -20.97 7.23
CA VAL A 300 -19.61 -21.82 6.58
C VAL A 300 -21.03 -21.32 6.85
N ASP A 301 -21.34 -20.90 8.08
CA ASP A 301 -22.64 -20.37 8.48
C ASP A 301 -22.94 -19.03 7.79
N ASP A 302 -21.93 -18.17 7.58
CA ASP A 302 -22.10 -16.88 6.91
C ASP A 302 -22.22 -17.01 5.38
N ALA A 303 -21.42 -17.89 4.78
CA ALA A 303 -21.38 -18.08 3.33
C ALA A 303 -22.46 -19.05 2.80
N GLU A 304 -23.03 -19.88 3.67
CA GLU A 304 -24.03 -20.92 3.36
C GLU A 304 -23.71 -21.73 2.08
N PRO A 305 -22.48 -22.29 1.93
CA PRO A 305 -22.10 -22.99 0.72
C PRO A 305 -22.93 -24.28 0.57
N GLN A 306 -23.52 -24.49 -0.62
CA GLN A 306 -24.30 -25.72 -0.88
C GLN A 306 -23.40 -26.96 -1.02
N LEU A 307 -22.16 -26.75 -1.46
CA LEU A 307 -21.18 -27.78 -1.75
C LEU A 307 -19.84 -27.47 -1.08
N LEU A 308 -19.19 -28.53 -0.60
CA LEU A 308 -17.88 -28.45 0.03
C LEU A 308 -16.98 -29.57 -0.47
N LEU A 309 -15.81 -29.20 -0.99
CA LEU A 309 -14.74 -30.14 -1.32
C LEU A 309 -13.87 -30.32 -0.08
N ALA A 310 -13.62 -31.56 0.32
CA ALA A 310 -12.72 -31.84 1.44
C ALA A 310 -11.95 -33.15 1.27
N ASP A 311 -10.81 -33.20 1.94
CA ASP A 311 -10.04 -34.40 2.23
C ASP A 311 -10.28 -34.85 3.68
N ALA A 312 -9.58 -35.91 4.12
CA ALA A 312 -9.71 -36.40 5.49
C ALA A 312 -9.39 -35.32 6.55
N GLY A 313 -8.37 -34.50 6.31
CA GLY A 313 -7.93 -33.42 7.21
C GLY A 313 -8.97 -32.31 7.35
N GLY A 314 -9.51 -31.83 6.23
CA GLY A 314 -10.55 -30.80 6.21
C GLY A 314 -11.85 -31.26 6.88
N ARG A 315 -12.27 -32.51 6.65
CA ARG A 315 -13.45 -33.09 7.32
C ARG A 315 -13.26 -33.15 8.84
N ALA A 316 -12.07 -33.53 9.29
CA ALA A 316 -11.74 -33.56 10.71
C ALA A 316 -11.74 -32.15 11.33
N ALA A 317 -11.20 -31.15 10.63
CA ALA A 317 -11.15 -29.76 11.08
C ALA A 317 -12.54 -29.11 11.19
N LEU A 318 -13.43 -29.38 10.22
CA LEU A 318 -14.81 -28.86 10.20
C LEU A 318 -15.70 -29.49 11.28
N GLY A 319 -15.53 -30.80 11.51
CA GLY A 319 -16.35 -31.57 12.42
C GLY A 319 -17.77 -31.82 11.89
N ALA A 320 -18.50 -32.75 12.53
CA ALA A 320 -19.80 -33.22 12.03
C ALA A 320 -20.87 -32.12 11.95
N GLU A 321 -20.83 -31.13 12.85
CA GLU A 321 -21.83 -30.06 12.91
C GLU A 321 -21.75 -29.13 11.70
N ALA A 322 -20.55 -28.70 11.28
CA ALA A 322 -20.39 -27.82 10.12
C ALA A 322 -20.66 -28.53 8.78
N LEU A 323 -20.72 -29.87 8.79
CA LEU A 323 -20.98 -30.69 7.61
C LEU A 323 -22.44 -31.17 7.52
N ALA A 324 -23.28 -30.87 8.51
CA ALA A 324 -24.63 -31.44 8.60
C ALA A 324 -25.54 -30.98 7.46
N ASP A 325 -25.44 -29.71 7.07
CA ASP A 325 -26.31 -29.07 6.08
C ASP A 325 -25.62 -28.82 4.73
N VAL A 326 -24.38 -29.32 4.55
CA VAL A 326 -23.56 -29.09 3.34
C VAL A 326 -23.30 -30.41 2.62
N SER A 327 -23.46 -30.41 1.29
CA SER A 327 -23.13 -31.58 0.48
C SER A 327 -21.61 -31.70 0.29
N VAL A 328 -21.00 -32.73 0.91
CA VAL A 328 -19.54 -32.93 0.88
C VAL A 328 -19.14 -33.82 -0.29
N VAL A 329 -18.17 -33.35 -1.08
CA VAL A 329 -17.46 -34.11 -2.11
C VAL A 329 -16.06 -34.45 -1.58
N ASP A 330 -15.85 -35.73 -1.29
CA ASP A 330 -14.59 -36.26 -0.76
C ASP A 330 -13.58 -36.47 -1.89
N LEU A 331 -12.48 -35.72 -1.90
CA LEU A 331 -11.46 -35.80 -2.96
C LEU A 331 -10.39 -36.88 -2.71
N ASP A 332 -10.38 -37.53 -1.55
CA ASP A 332 -9.46 -38.66 -1.23
C ASP A 332 -10.03 -40.02 -1.66
N THR A 333 -11.23 -40.04 -2.24
CA THR A 333 -11.91 -41.29 -2.60
C THR A 333 -11.17 -42.10 -3.67
N ALA A 334 -10.95 -43.39 -3.39
CA ALA A 334 -10.36 -44.35 -4.32
C ALA A 334 -11.26 -44.65 -5.54
N SER A 335 -12.55 -44.31 -5.50
CA SER A 335 -13.51 -44.54 -6.58
C SER A 335 -14.39 -43.30 -6.78
N ALA A 336 -13.78 -42.26 -7.31
CA ALA A 336 -14.43 -41.00 -7.62
C ALA A 336 -15.62 -41.18 -8.58
N ALA A 337 -16.79 -40.69 -8.19
CA ALA A 337 -18.01 -40.71 -9.02
C ALA A 337 -17.86 -39.93 -10.34
N TRP A 338 -16.83 -39.08 -10.44
CA TRP A 338 -16.51 -38.29 -11.62
C TRP A 338 -15.42 -38.92 -12.50
N ALA A 339 -14.84 -40.06 -12.13
CA ALA A 339 -13.75 -40.68 -12.88
C ALA A 339 -14.10 -40.94 -14.37
N GLU A 340 -15.37 -41.24 -14.65
CA GLU A 340 -15.88 -41.50 -16.01
C GLU A 340 -16.53 -40.27 -16.69
N ARG A 341 -16.52 -39.09 -16.04
CA ARG A 341 -17.03 -37.85 -16.66
C ARG A 341 -16.14 -37.40 -17.81
N SER A 342 -16.64 -36.49 -18.65
CA SER A 342 -15.86 -35.96 -19.76
C SER A 342 -14.55 -35.30 -19.28
N PRO A 343 -13.40 -35.58 -19.90
CA PRO A 343 -12.14 -34.89 -19.62
C PRO A 343 -12.02 -33.55 -20.36
N SER A 344 -13.00 -33.19 -21.20
CA SER A 344 -12.99 -31.93 -21.97
C SER A 344 -13.50 -30.76 -21.14
N ASP A 345 -12.98 -29.56 -21.43
CA ASP A 345 -13.38 -28.32 -20.76
C ASP A 345 -14.91 -28.13 -20.84
N PRO A 346 -15.60 -27.83 -19.72
CA PRO A 346 -16.97 -27.35 -19.78
C PRO A 346 -17.03 -26.06 -20.60
N GLU A 347 -18.04 -25.89 -21.45
CA GLU A 347 -18.20 -24.68 -22.27
C GLU A 347 -18.74 -23.53 -21.40
N PRO A 348 -17.97 -22.45 -21.12
CA PRO A 348 -18.40 -21.39 -20.19
C PRO A 348 -19.73 -20.74 -20.62
N ARG A 349 -19.97 -20.63 -21.94
CA ARG A 349 -21.19 -20.03 -22.49
C ARG A 349 -22.46 -20.81 -22.14
N THR A 350 -22.39 -22.14 -22.04
CA THR A 350 -23.57 -22.95 -21.71
C THR A 350 -23.94 -22.82 -20.23
N LEU A 351 -22.97 -22.45 -19.39
CA LEU A 351 -23.14 -22.16 -17.96
C LEU A 351 -23.59 -20.71 -17.71
N GLY A 352 -23.57 -19.85 -18.74
CA GLY A 352 -23.75 -18.40 -18.58
C GLY A 352 -22.58 -17.72 -17.87
N LEU A 353 -21.42 -18.38 -17.77
CA LEU A 353 -20.24 -17.87 -17.09
C LEU A 353 -19.58 -16.75 -17.91
N THR A 354 -19.16 -15.70 -17.22
CA THR A 354 -18.53 -14.50 -17.79
C THR A 354 -17.49 -13.97 -16.81
N SER A 355 -16.58 -13.11 -17.28
CA SER A 355 -15.55 -12.49 -16.43
C SER A 355 -16.09 -11.62 -15.29
N ARG A 356 -17.38 -11.26 -15.29
CA ARG A 356 -17.99 -10.48 -14.21
C ARG A 356 -18.34 -11.32 -12.99
N HIS A 357 -18.44 -12.64 -13.15
CA HIS A 357 -18.77 -13.55 -12.06
C HIS A 357 -17.58 -13.76 -11.13
N LEU A 358 -17.90 -14.21 -9.93
CA LEU A 358 -16.93 -14.45 -8.86
C LEU A 358 -15.96 -15.59 -9.20
N ALA A 359 -14.67 -15.34 -8.99
CA ALA A 359 -13.60 -16.35 -9.02
C ALA A 359 -13.39 -16.95 -7.63
N TYR A 360 -13.43 -16.13 -6.58
CA TYR A 360 -13.28 -16.59 -5.20
C TYR A 360 -14.03 -15.70 -4.22
N VAL A 361 -14.25 -16.26 -3.03
CA VAL A 361 -14.66 -15.53 -1.83
C VAL A 361 -13.63 -15.80 -0.74
N ILE A 362 -12.90 -14.79 -0.27
CA ILE A 362 -11.87 -14.95 0.77
C ILE A 362 -12.27 -14.18 2.03
N TYR A 363 -12.26 -14.84 3.18
CA TYR A 363 -12.65 -14.23 4.44
C TYR A 363 -11.48 -13.50 5.12
N THR A 364 -11.69 -12.24 5.46
CA THR A 364 -10.76 -11.43 6.27
C THR A 364 -11.25 -11.31 7.71
N SER A 365 -10.37 -10.93 8.64
CA SER A 365 -10.69 -10.87 10.08
C SER A 365 -11.76 -9.84 10.45
N GLY A 366 -12.00 -8.83 9.60
CA GLY A 366 -12.98 -7.77 9.84
C GLY A 366 -12.64 -6.89 11.05
N SER A 367 -12.76 -5.56 10.91
CA SER A 367 -12.53 -4.63 12.04
C SER A 367 -13.52 -4.80 13.20
N THR A 368 -14.66 -5.43 12.96
CA THR A 368 -15.73 -5.69 13.94
C THR A 368 -15.57 -7.02 14.68
N GLY A 369 -14.55 -7.82 14.38
CA GLY A 369 -14.33 -9.14 14.96
C GLY A 369 -15.18 -10.26 14.33
N THR A 370 -16.09 -9.92 13.42
CA THR A 370 -16.83 -10.88 12.59
C THR A 370 -16.12 -10.99 11.23
N PRO A 371 -15.72 -12.21 10.81
CA PRO A 371 -15.12 -12.41 9.51
C PRO A 371 -16.04 -11.90 8.37
N LYS A 372 -15.45 -11.34 7.31
CA LYS A 372 -16.21 -10.85 6.14
C LYS A 372 -15.68 -11.48 4.86
N GLY A 373 -16.57 -12.02 4.03
CA GLY A 373 -16.24 -12.56 2.72
C GLY A 373 -15.96 -11.45 1.72
N VAL A 374 -14.76 -11.45 1.14
CA VAL A 374 -14.39 -10.58 0.04
C VAL A 374 -14.60 -11.32 -1.28
N GLU A 375 -15.48 -10.77 -2.10
CA GLU A 375 -15.89 -11.32 -3.39
C GLU A 375 -15.01 -10.76 -4.52
N MET A 376 -14.21 -11.62 -5.16
CA MET A 376 -13.34 -11.22 -6.27
C MET A 376 -13.89 -11.74 -7.60
N SER A 377 -14.13 -10.85 -8.55
CA SER A 377 -14.53 -11.26 -9.91
C SER A 377 -13.35 -11.82 -10.71
N HIS A 378 -13.66 -12.67 -11.68
CA HIS A 378 -12.68 -13.16 -12.65
C HIS A 378 -11.95 -12.04 -13.40
N GLY A 379 -12.67 -11.02 -13.88
CA GLY A 379 -12.13 -9.93 -14.68
C GLY A 379 -11.17 -9.05 -13.89
N SER A 380 -11.52 -8.73 -12.64
CA SER A 380 -10.64 -8.01 -11.70
C SER A 380 -9.35 -8.79 -11.45
N LEU A 381 -9.47 -10.10 -11.20
CA LEU A 381 -8.31 -10.97 -10.99
C LEU A 381 -7.45 -11.09 -12.26
N VAL A 382 -8.06 -11.25 -13.44
CA VAL A 382 -7.32 -11.30 -14.70
C VAL A 382 -6.57 -9.99 -14.95
N ASN A 383 -7.16 -8.84 -14.61
CA ASN A 383 -6.46 -7.55 -14.70
C ASN A 383 -5.23 -7.49 -13.78
N SER A 384 -5.40 -7.79 -12.49
CA SER A 384 -4.31 -7.67 -11.51
C SER A 384 -3.14 -8.62 -11.81
N LEU A 385 -3.42 -9.77 -12.44
CA LEU A 385 -2.39 -10.73 -12.82
C LEU A 385 -1.79 -10.47 -14.21
N SER A 386 -2.44 -9.63 -15.03
CA SER A 386 -1.91 -9.21 -16.34
C SER A 386 -0.86 -8.11 -16.19
N SER A 387 -0.87 -7.39 -15.08
CA SER A 387 -0.09 -6.16 -14.89
C SER A 387 1.32 -6.36 -14.37
N SER A 388 1.84 -7.58 -14.27
CA SER A 388 3.25 -7.79 -13.96
C SER A 388 4.07 -7.71 -15.26
N PRO A 389 4.80 -6.61 -15.53
CA PRO A 389 5.84 -6.57 -16.55
C PRO A 389 7.03 -7.42 -16.09
N GLY A 390 6.80 -8.72 -15.89
CA GLY A 390 7.86 -9.68 -15.76
C GLY A 390 8.73 -9.61 -17.01
N VAL A 391 10.04 -9.69 -16.81
CA VAL A 391 11.07 -9.69 -17.86
C VAL A 391 10.81 -10.86 -18.82
N GLY A 392 10.00 -10.63 -19.86
CA GLY A 392 9.54 -11.64 -20.80
C GLY A 392 8.61 -12.68 -20.17
N ALA A 393 7.63 -13.17 -20.93
CA ALA A 393 6.89 -14.38 -20.56
C ALA A 393 7.86 -15.56 -20.49
N ARG A 394 8.39 -15.84 -19.30
CA ARG A 394 9.32 -16.94 -19.06
C ARG A 394 8.63 -17.96 -18.17
N LYS A 395 8.65 -19.21 -18.61
CA LYS A 395 8.25 -20.36 -17.79
C LYS A 395 9.15 -20.42 -16.56
N ARG A 396 8.57 -20.26 -15.38
CA ARG A 396 9.31 -20.26 -14.10
C ARG A 396 8.78 -21.33 -13.16
N ARG A 397 9.68 -21.87 -12.33
CA ARG A 397 9.31 -22.64 -11.13
C ARG A 397 8.84 -21.68 -10.03
N THR A 398 7.56 -21.73 -9.71
CA THR A 398 6.93 -20.88 -8.68
C THR A 398 6.58 -21.73 -7.48
N LEU A 399 7.01 -21.32 -6.30
CA LEU A 399 6.60 -21.96 -5.04
C LEU A 399 5.17 -21.54 -4.69
N GLN A 400 4.31 -22.50 -4.36
CA GLN A 400 3.03 -22.21 -3.70
C GLN A 400 3.26 -22.10 -2.18
N PHE A 401 3.62 -20.91 -1.70
CA PHE A 401 3.87 -20.68 -0.28
C PHE A 401 2.58 -20.29 0.47
N ALA A 402 1.76 -19.41 -0.08
CA ALA A 402 0.55 -18.97 0.61
C ALA A 402 -0.51 -20.07 0.67
N THR A 403 -1.27 -20.09 1.78
CA THR A 403 -2.49 -20.90 1.90
C THR A 403 -3.57 -20.31 1.01
N LEU A 404 -4.56 -21.10 0.57
CA LEU A 404 -5.64 -20.58 -0.28
C LEU A 404 -6.45 -19.44 0.37
N ASN A 405 -6.44 -19.35 1.70
CA ASN A 405 -7.09 -18.28 2.49
C ASN A 405 -6.47 -16.88 2.33
N PHE A 406 -5.33 -16.76 1.65
CA PHE A 406 -4.77 -15.46 1.29
C PHE A 406 -4.83 -15.30 -0.23
N ASP A 407 -5.25 -14.13 -0.69
CA ASP A 407 -5.41 -13.78 -2.10
C ASP A 407 -4.11 -13.93 -2.92
N VAL A 408 -2.94 -13.74 -2.31
CA VAL A 408 -1.64 -13.98 -2.95
C VAL A 408 -1.46 -15.43 -3.43
N SER A 409 -2.21 -16.39 -2.86
CA SER A 409 -2.24 -17.77 -3.36
C SER A 409 -2.72 -17.85 -4.81
N SER A 410 -3.68 -16.99 -5.20
CA SER A 410 -4.14 -16.87 -6.58
C SER A 410 -3.06 -16.30 -7.51
N GLN A 411 -2.19 -15.42 -7.01
CA GLN A 411 -1.04 -14.93 -7.78
C GLN A 411 -0.02 -16.05 -8.03
N GLU A 412 0.31 -16.84 -7.00
CA GLU A 412 1.22 -17.98 -7.12
C GLU A 412 0.74 -18.97 -8.18
N LEU A 413 -0.55 -19.35 -8.13
CA LEU A 413 -1.19 -20.25 -9.08
C LEU A 413 -1.21 -19.69 -10.51
N PHE A 414 -1.84 -18.53 -10.69
CA PHE A 414 -2.24 -18.10 -12.02
C PHE A 414 -1.16 -17.28 -12.74
N ILE A 415 -0.24 -16.61 -12.04
CA ILE A 415 0.95 -16.04 -12.72
C ILE A 415 1.87 -17.18 -13.18
N CYS A 416 2.00 -18.25 -12.38
CA CYS A 416 2.77 -19.43 -12.79
C CYS A 416 2.20 -20.03 -14.08
N TRP A 417 0.90 -20.32 -14.11
CA TRP A 417 0.30 -21.00 -15.27
C TRP A 417 0.08 -20.11 -16.47
N LYS A 418 -0.21 -18.81 -16.30
CA LYS A 418 -0.29 -17.85 -17.41
C LYS A 418 1.01 -17.82 -18.21
N ASP A 419 2.15 -17.99 -17.53
CA ASP A 419 3.47 -17.96 -18.16
C ASP A 419 3.95 -19.36 -18.61
N GLY A 420 3.15 -20.42 -18.42
CA GLY A 420 3.52 -21.80 -18.73
C GLY A 420 4.57 -22.39 -17.78
N GLY A 421 4.65 -21.88 -16.57
CA GLY A 421 5.56 -22.33 -15.52
C GLY A 421 5.15 -23.65 -14.86
N LEU A 422 5.95 -24.05 -13.87
CA LEU A 422 5.70 -25.22 -13.01
C LEU A 422 5.42 -24.73 -11.59
N LEU A 423 4.25 -25.05 -11.07
CA LEU A 423 3.89 -24.79 -9.68
C LEU A 423 4.47 -25.89 -8.77
N VAL A 424 5.17 -25.50 -7.71
CA VAL A 424 5.76 -26.44 -6.75
C VAL A 424 5.05 -26.28 -5.41
N LEU A 425 4.31 -27.31 -5.00
CA LEU A 425 3.66 -27.34 -3.69
C LEU A 425 4.68 -27.71 -2.61
N VAL A 426 4.71 -26.95 -1.52
CA VAL A 426 5.51 -27.23 -0.33
C VAL A 426 4.61 -27.77 0.78
N ARG A 427 5.06 -28.81 1.49
CA ARG A 427 4.35 -29.33 2.67
C ARG A 427 4.35 -28.32 3.81
N GLU A 428 3.34 -28.39 4.65
CA GLU A 428 3.14 -27.44 5.73
C GLU A 428 4.28 -27.45 6.75
N GLU A 429 4.87 -28.62 7.03
CA GLU A 429 6.01 -28.74 7.96
C GLU A 429 7.25 -28.01 7.41
N THR A 430 7.61 -28.28 6.15
CA THR A 430 8.73 -27.61 5.46
C THR A 430 8.47 -26.12 5.26
N ARG A 431 7.21 -25.72 5.05
CA ARG A 431 6.85 -24.31 4.87
C ARG A 431 7.09 -23.48 6.14
N ARG A 432 6.87 -24.08 7.32
CA ARG A 432 7.00 -23.41 8.63
C ARG A 432 8.44 -23.39 9.13
N ASP A 433 9.25 -24.39 8.77
CA ASP A 433 10.68 -24.41 9.09
C ASP A 433 11.49 -23.72 7.98
N PHE A 434 11.99 -22.53 8.25
CA PHE A 434 12.71 -21.75 7.24
C PHE A 434 14.08 -22.33 6.85
N SER A 435 14.67 -23.19 7.69
CA SER A 435 15.89 -23.91 7.33
C SER A 435 15.58 -24.96 6.27
N ASP A 436 14.54 -25.76 6.51
CA ASP A 436 14.07 -26.75 5.55
C ASP A 436 13.52 -26.09 4.28
N LEU A 437 12.81 -24.96 4.41
CA LEU A 437 12.33 -24.18 3.28
C LEU A 437 13.47 -23.68 2.39
N LEU A 438 14.57 -23.20 2.98
CA LEU A 438 15.72 -22.71 2.23
C LEU A 438 16.36 -23.83 1.39
N GLU A 439 16.56 -24.99 1.99
CA GLU A 439 17.05 -26.18 1.28
C GLU A 439 16.03 -26.71 0.26
N PHE A 440 14.73 -26.61 0.53
CA PHE A 440 13.67 -26.94 -0.42
C PHE A 440 13.70 -26.02 -1.65
N VAL A 441 13.82 -24.70 -1.45
CA VAL A 441 13.92 -23.69 -2.52
C VAL A 441 15.11 -23.98 -3.43
N LYS A 442 16.27 -24.33 -2.84
CA LYS A 442 17.45 -24.77 -3.57
C LYS A 442 17.23 -26.09 -4.31
N GLY A 443 16.78 -27.12 -3.60
CA GLY A 443 16.64 -28.48 -4.12
C GLY A 443 15.61 -28.60 -5.24
N LYS A 444 14.51 -27.85 -5.16
CA LYS A 444 13.48 -27.78 -6.22
C LYS A 444 13.78 -26.70 -7.27
N ALA A 445 14.92 -26.00 -7.17
CA ALA A 445 15.36 -24.96 -8.10
C ALA A 445 14.28 -23.89 -8.33
N ILE A 446 13.69 -23.38 -7.25
CA ILE A 446 12.63 -22.38 -7.30
C ILE A 446 13.18 -21.06 -7.86
N GLU A 447 12.41 -20.45 -8.76
CA GLU A 447 12.78 -19.21 -9.45
C GLU A 447 11.97 -17.99 -8.97
N ARG A 448 10.73 -18.23 -8.49
CA ARG A 448 9.79 -17.20 -8.05
C ARG A 448 9.19 -17.54 -6.68
N LEU A 449 9.24 -16.58 -5.77
CA LEU A 449 8.65 -16.63 -4.42
C LEU A 449 7.72 -15.45 -4.18
N PHE A 450 6.70 -15.66 -3.37
CA PHE A 450 5.85 -14.64 -2.80
C PHE A 450 5.92 -14.77 -1.28
N LEU A 451 6.42 -13.75 -0.59
CA LEU A 451 6.61 -13.78 0.86
C LEU A 451 6.19 -12.44 1.48
N PRO A 452 5.33 -12.42 2.51
CA PRO A 452 5.14 -11.21 3.31
C PRO A 452 6.47 -10.76 3.91
N PHE A 453 6.61 -9.47 4.23
CA PHE A 453 7.90 -8.90 4.63
C PHE A 453 8.51 -9.63 5.83
N VAL A 454 7.72 -9.99 6.84
CA VAL A 454 8.21 -10.73 8.01
C VAL A 454 8.79 -12.09 7.62
N ALA A 455 8.11 -12.83 6.74
CA ALA A 455 8.61 -14.10 6.23
C ALA A 455 9.88 -13.91 5.37
N LEU A 456 9.92 -12.90 4.51
CA LEU A 456 11.09 -12.58 3.69
C LEU A 456 12.30 -12.20 4.56
N ASN A 457 12.10 -11.39 5.60
CA ASN A 457 13.18 -10.99 6.50
C ASN A 457 13.71 -12.19 7.29
N HIS A 458 12.84 -13.09 7.76
CA HIS A 458 13.26 -14.32 8.41
C HIS A 458 13.96 -15.29 7.44
N PHE A 459 13.50 -15.38 6.19
CA PHE A 459 14.20 -16.13 5.13
C PHE A 459 15.62 -15.61 4.89
N ALA A 460 15.81 -14.28 4.86
CA ALA A 460 17.12 -13.66 4.73
C ALA A 460 18.00 -13.87 5.99
N GLU A 461 17.42 -13.90 7.18
CA GLU A 461 18.12 -14.20 8.44
C GLU A 461 18.65 -15.64 8.47
N VAL A 462 17.79 -16.63 8.18
CA VAL A 462 18.18 -18.04 8.12
C VAL A 462 19.21 -18.28 7.01
N TRP A 463 19.02 -17.64 5.86
CA TRP A 463 20.05 -17.62 4.82
C TRP A 463 21.37 -17.04 5.32
N GLY A 464 21.34 -15.94 6.09
CA GLY A 464 22.53 -15.32 6.67
C GLY A 464 23.34 -16.29 7.53
N ALA A 465 22.67 -17.16 8.28
CA ALA A 465 23.29 -18.18 9.13
C ALA A 465 23.86 -19.37 8.33
N GLN A 466 23.20 -19.77 7.24
CA GLN A 466 23.54 -20.99 6.50
C GLN A 466 24.35 -20.76 5.21
N GLN A 467 24.28 -19.55 4.64
CA GLN A 467 24.92 -19.13 3.39
C GLN A 467 24.61 -20.06 2.20
N VAL A 468 23.37 -20.58 2.14
CA VAL A 468 22.90 -21.45 1.04
C VAL A 468 22.80 -20.64 -0.25
N LEU A 469 23.44 -21.10 -1.33
CA LEU A 469 23.32 -20.45 -2.64
C LEU A 469 22.03 -20.88 -3.36
N LEU A 470 21.26 -19.89 -3.84
CA LEU A 470 20.01 -20.08 -4.58
C LEU A 470 20.17 -19.65 -6.05
N PRO A 471 20.90 -20.41 -6.89
CA PRO A 471 21.29 -19.98 -8.23
C PRO A 471 20.13 -19.78 -9.22
N SER A 472 18.98 -20.43 -8.96
CA SER A 472 17.78 -20.33 -9.79
C SER A 472 16.90 -19.14 -9.41
N LEU A 473 17.04 -18.61 -8.20
CA LEU A 473 16.16 -17.57 -7.70
C LEU A 473 16.27 -16.30 -8.55
N SER A 474 15.12 -15.78 -8.97
CA SER A 474 15.04 -14.67 -9.91
C SER A 474 14.07 -13.58 -9.50
N GLU A 475 12.96 -13.92 -8.84
CA GLU A 475 11.93 -12.98 -8.43
C GLU A 475 11.46 -13.31 -7.02
N ILE A 476 11.44 -12.30 -6.15
CA ILE A 476 10.75 -12.35 -4.86
C ILE A 476 9.75 -11.21 -4.86
N TYR A 477 8.47 -11.54 -4.70
CA TYR A 477 7.39 -10.60 -4.49
C TYR A 477 7.12 -10.50 -2.98
N THR A 478 6.90 -9.29 -2.49
CA THR A 478 6.52 -9.04 -1.11
C THR A 478 5.36 -8.06 -1.02
N ALA A 479 4.43 -8.32 -0.13
CA ALA A 479 3.20 -7.54 0.06
C ALA A 479 2.63 -7.77 1.47
N GLY A 480 1.59 -7.02 1.83
CA GLY A 480 0.83 -7.18 3.07
C GLY A 480 1.41 -6.48 4.30
N GLU A 481 2.69 -6.11 4.27
CA GLU A 481 3.40 -5.45 5.37
C GLU A 481 4.36 -4.39 4.84
N GLN A 482 4.75 -3.41 5.67
CA GLN A 482 5.70 -2.38 5.27
C GLN A 482 7.10 -3.00 5.06
N LEU A 483 7.56 -3.01 3.81
CA LEU A 483 8.91 -3.44 3.46
C LEU A 483 9.96 -2.53 4.10
N GLN A 484 10.96 -3.13 4.75
CA GLN A 484 12.16 -2.45 5.25
C GLN A 484 13.41 -3.07 4.63
N ALA A 485 14.28 -2.24 4.06
CA ALA A 485 15.52 -2.69 3.44
C ALA A 485 16.62 -2.92 4.49
N THR A 486 16.45 -3.98 5.30
CA THR A 486 17.36 -4.36 6.39
C THR A 486 18.75 -4.73 5.86
N PRO A 487 19.83 -4.63 6.68
CA PRO A 487 21.17 -5.04 6.27
C PRO A 487 21.24 -6.51 5.82
N LEU A 488 20.51 -7.40 6.50
CA LEU A 488 20.41 -8.82 6.13
C LEU A 488 19.76 -9.01 4.76
N LEU A 489 18.68 -8.29 4.49
CA LEU A 489 17.99 -8.36 3.20
C LEU A 489 18.88 -7.83 2.07
N ARG A 490 19.63 -6.74 2.29
CA ARG A 490 20.60 -6.22 1.31
C ARG A 490 21.68 -7.25 1.02
N ALA A 491 22.29 -7.82 2.06
CA ALA A 491 23.31 -8.87 1.90
C ALA A 491 22.78 -10.09 1.15
N PHE A 492 21.53 -10.49 1.42
CA PHE A 492 20.86 -11.58 0.68
C PHE A 492 20.78 -11.29 -0.82
N PHE A 493 20.35 -10.08 -1.22
CA PHE A 493 20.24 -9.72 -2.64
C PHE A 493 21.59 -9.40 -3.29
N GLU A 494 22.59 -8.95 -2.53
CA GLU A 494 23.97 -8.80 -3.01
C GLU A 494 24.57 -10.17 -3.38
N ALA A 495 24.31 -11.20 -2.57
CA ALA A 495 24.71 -12.57 -2.86
C ALA A 495 23.91 -13.22 -4.02
N HIS A 496 22.73 -12.67 -4.36
CA HIS A 496 21.85 -13.15 -5.42
C HIS A 496 21.57 -12.06 -6.46
N PRO A 497 22.58 -11.58 -7.23
CA PRO A 497 22.45 -10.42 -8.12
C PRO A 497 21.49 -10.63 -9.30
N LYS A 498 21.05 -11.87 -9.54
CA LYS A 498 20.00 -12.21 -10.53
C LYS A 498 18.59 -12.08 -9.96
N ALA A 499 18.43 -12.15 -8.65
CA ALA A 499 17.14 -11.98 -7.99
C ALA A 499 16.72 -10.51 -8.02
N ARG A 500 15.41 -10.26 -8.14
CA ARG A 500 14.80 -8.94 -8.02
C ARG A 500 13.77 -8.99 -6.91
N LEU A 501 13.77 -7.95 -6.08
CA LEU A 501 12.73 -7.72 -5.08
C LEU A 501 11.66 -6.82 -5.69
N ILE A 502 10.41 -7.27 -5.60
CA ILE A 502 9.25 -6.55 -6.08
C ILE A 502 8.35 -6.29 -4.87
N ASN A 503 8.21 -5.03 -4.49
CA ASN A 503 7.30 -4.60 -3.44
C ASN A 503 5.93 -4.31 -4.06
N GLN A 504 4.92 -5.02 -3.60
CA GLN A 504 3.55 -4.87 -4.06
C GLN A 504 2.67 -4.38 -2.92
N TYR A 505 1.62 -3.66 -3.28
CA TYR A 505 0.62 -3.19 -2.33
C TYR A 505 -0.78 -3.45 -2.86
N GLY A 506 -1.64 -3.85 -1.94
CA GLY A 506 -2.97 -4.31 -2.20
C GLY A 506 -3.67 -4.72 -0.90
N SER A 507 -4.99 -4.61 -0.89
CA SER A 507 -5.84 -5.25 0.13
C SER A 507 -6.61 -6.40 -0.52
N THR A 508 -7.21 -7.28 0.29
CA THR A 508 -7.97 -8.42 -0.24
C THR A 508 -9.11 -7.97 -1.17
N GLU A 509 -9.74 -6.83 -0.88
CA GLU A 509 -10.86 -6.24 -1.64
C GLU A 509 -10.49 -5.86 -3.08
N VAL A 510 -9.22 -5.57 -3.34
CA VAL A 510 -8.74 -5.06 -4.64
C VAL A 510 -7.58 -5.87 -5.21
N ASN A 511 -7.08 -6.88 -4.48
CA ASN A 511 -5.82 -7.57 -4.77
C ASN A 511 -4.68 -6.53 -4.90
N ILE A 512 -3.67 -6.75 -5.76
CA ILE A 512 -2.60 -5.78 -5.98
C ILE A 512 -3.11 -4.57 -6.77
N ILE A 513 -2.83 -3.36 -6.27
CA ILE A 513 -3.11 -2.08 -6.93
C ILE A 513 -1.85 -1.31 -7.32
N ALA A 514 -0.72 -1.57 -6.66
CA ALA A 514 0.54 -0.88 -6.93
C ALA A 514 1.75 -1.82 -6.84
N GLU A 515 2.78 -1.51 -7.62
CA GLU A 515 4.03 -2.26 -7.65
C GLU A 515 5.26 -1.34 -7.75
N HIS A 516 6.30 -1.70 -7.01
CA HIS A 516 7.65 -1.14 -7.11
C HIS A 516 8.70 -2.24 -7.27
N ARG A 517 9.41 -2.22 -8.40
CA ARG A 517 10.58 -3.08 -8.60
C ARG A 517 11.81 -2.36 -8.06
N LEU A 518 12.43 -2.92 -7.03
CA LEU A 518 13.63 -2.33 -6.45
C LEU A 518 14.79 -2.42 -7.46
N ALA A 519 15.71 -1.47 -7.35
CA ALA A 519 16.90 -1.42 -8.18
C ALA A 519 17.73 -2.69 -8.03
N ALA A 520 18.46 -3.07 -9.08
CA ALA A 520 19.28 -4.28 -9.08
C ALA A 520 20.41 -4.25 -8.04
N ASP A 521 20.90 -3.06 -7.70
CA ASP A 521 21.90 -2.83 -6.67
C ASP A 521 21.22 -2.58 -5.31
N PRO A 522 21.32 -3.49 -4.32
CA PRO A 522 20.69 -3.33 -3.03
C PRO A 522 21.24 -2.17 -2.19
N SER A 523 22.44 -1.66 -2.49
CA SER A 523 23.04 -0.56 -1.72
C SER A 523 22.29 0.77 -1.91
N CYS A 524 21.60 0.94 -3.05
CA CYS A 524 20.86 2.16 -3.36
C CYS A 524 19.42 2.17 -2.86
N TRP A 525 18.95 1.09 -2.23
CA TRP A 525 17.56 1.04 -1.74
C TRP A 525 17.35 2.04 -0.60
N PRO A 526 16.24 2.79 -0.58
CA PRO A 526 15.86 3.56 0.60
C PRO A 526 15.56 2.60 1.77
N GLN A 527 15.65 3.08 3.01
CA GLN A 527 15.34 2.26 4.20
C GLN A 527 13.90 1.73 4.16
N LEU A 528 12.96 2.56 3.72
CA LEU A 528 11.56 2.24 3.49
C LEU A 528 11.25 2.37 1.99
N PRO A 529 11.39 1.28 1.21
CA PRO A 529 11.01 1.29 -0.20
C PRO A 529 9.54 1.67 -0.41
N PRO A 530 9.23 2.47 -1.44
CA PRO A 530 7.85 2.82 -1.74
C PRO A 530 7.07 1.61 -2.24
N ILE A 531 5.74 1.67 -2.13
CA ILE A 531 4.82 0.69 -2.75
C ILE A 531 4.74 0.83 -4.28
N GLY A 532 5.20 1.96 -4.82
CA GLY A 532 5.41 2.15 -6.24
C GLY A 532 4.30 2.90 -6.95
N ARG A 533 3.95 2.45 -8.15
CA ARG A 533 2.96 3.09 -9.02
C ARG A 533 1.75 2.19 -9.23
N PRO A 534 0.58 2.76 -9.56
CA PRO A 534 -0.59 1.96 -9.87
C PRO A 534 -0.31 0.98 -11.00
N ILE A 535 -0.84 -0.23 -10.87
CA ILE A 535 -0.78 -1.23 -11.92
C ILE A 535 -1.69 -0.85 -13.10
N ALA A 536 -1.61 -1.62 -14.19
CA ALA A 536 -2.49 -1.43 -15.34
C ALA A 536 -3.99 -1.44 -14.96
N ASN A 537 -4.75 -0.58 -15.63
CA ASN A 537 -6.20 -0.38 -15.45
C ASN A 537 -6.63 -0.06 -14.01
N THR A 538 -5.70 0.41 -13.17
CA THR A 538 -5.96 0.80 -11.78
C THR A 538 -5.68 2.27 -11.60
N ARG A 539 -6.54 2.95 -10.84
CA ARG A 539 -6.36 4.35 -10.47
C ARG A 539 -6.25 4.42 -8.96
N VAL A 540 -5.35 5.27 -8.50
CA VAL A 540 -5.08 5.49 -7.08
C VAL A 540 -5.18 6.97 -6.80
N TYR A 541 -5.90 7.31 -5.75
CA TYR A 541 -6.08 8.69 -5.30
C TYR A 541 -5.65 8.83 -3.86
N LEU A 542 -5.03 9.97 -3.53
CA LEU A 542 -4.79 10.38 -2.15
C LEU A 542 -5.76 11.51 -1.84
N LEU A 543 -6.70 11.26 -0.94
CA LEU A 543 -7.79 12.18 -0.62
C LEU A 543 -7.70 12.68 0.83
N ASP A 544 -8.20 13.89 1.06
CA ASP A 544 -8.44 14.42 2.39
C ASP A 544 -9.76 13.90 2.99
N SER A 545 -10.07 14.26 4.23
CA SER A 545 -11.30 13.88 4.93
C SER A 545 -12.59 14.42 4.30
N HIS A 546 -12.49 15.29 3.30
CA HIS A 546 -13.61 15.81 2.53
C HIS A 546 -13.71 15.17 1.13
N GLY A 547 -12.86 14.18 0.82
CA GLY A 547 -12.83 13.50 -0.47
C GLY A 547 -12.18 14.32 -1.59
N ALA A 548 -11.44 15.38 -1.27
CA ALA A 548 -10.69 16.17 -2.25
C ALA A 548 -9.24 15.65 -2.37
N PRO A 549 -8.63 15.69 -3.58
CA PRO A 549 -7.23 15.28 -3.73
C PRO A 549 -6.29 16.17 -2.90
N VAL A 550 -5.35 15.54 -2.20
CA VAL A 550 -4.31 16.28 -1.46
C VAL A 550 -3.22 16.78 -2.42
N PRO A 551 -2.52 17.89 -2.11
CA PRO A 551 -1.41 18.38 -2.91
C PRO A 551 -0.29 17.36 -3.11
N PHE A 552 0.47 17.49 -4.20
CA PHE A 552 1.55 16.57 -4.49
C PHE A 552 2.61 16.59 -3.38
N GLY A 553 2.80 15.44 -2.74
CA GLY A 553 3.74 15.25 -1.63
C GLY A 553 3.11 15.39 -0.24
N ALA A 554 1.83 15.75 -0.15
CA ALA A 554 1.06 15.72 1.08
C ALA A 554 0.59 14.29 1.41
N VAL A 555 0.24 14.06 2.67
CA VAL A 555 -0.34 12.80 3.14
C VAL A 555 -1.86 12.85 2.94
N GLY A 556 -2.43 11.77 2.42
CA GLY A 556 -3.86 11.60 2.26
C GLY A 556 -4.25 10.14 2.45
N GLU A 557 -5.53 9.89 2.66
CA GLU A 557 -6.09 8.55 2.66
C GLU A 557 -6.08 7.98 1.24
N LEU A 558 -5.73 6.70 1.11
CA LEU A 558 -5.58 6.01 -0.17
C LEU A 558 -6.94 5.45 -0.62
N TYR A 559 -7.34 5.77 -1.85
CA TYR A 559 -8.56 5.30 -2.51
C TYR A 559 -8.28 4.64 -3.86
#